data_AF-A0A7V6XNV2-F1
#
_entry.id   AF-A0A7V6XNV2-F1
#
_cell.length_a   1.000
_cell.length_b   1.000
_cell.length_c   1.000
_cell.angle_alpha   90.00
_cell.angle_beta   90.00
_cell.angle_gamma   90.00
#
_symmetry.space_group_name_H-M   'P 1'
#
loop_
_entity.id
_entity.type
_entity.pdbx_description
1 polymer ?
#
loop_
_entity_poly.entity_id
_entity_poly.type
_entity_poly.pdbx_seq_one_letter_code
_entity_poly.pdbx_strand_id
1 'polypeptide(L)'
;MKVLMAMLKMELVQYRKGLAYWGFLFAFSTYLYLVYIDVVDEIGIGQLLQSSAYVGMGAMFFGMFAGIIAAQREGKAQAQELFSTLPRYYLNDLAKILSWLLFCAFFILIALVEVWFIIYLKQSELQVFFTMVSQYIVLYWGLPMAGAGIIGYTVERMFPGRWWTIPFVAIIWFLITPYNYIFEKQVPMEWLAMLNQGEREIHGSYNGFAGLNVTSIEWYKKLGFLFFTASLLLLALLLRPLHQRTKREKQVLAASFSLFVILTGGAFIIMPAHPLYAFHPVHSSGTNFSGEGLLQYRV
;
A
#
# COMPACT_ATOMS: atom_id res chain seq x y z
N MET A 1 -22.64 17.90 4.68
CA MET A 1 -21.38 18.19 5.39
C MET A 1 -21.44 17.80 6.87
N LYS A 2 -22.35 18.34 7.70
CA LYS A 2 -22.46 17.97 9.14
C LYS A 2 -22.58 16.45 9.39
N VAL A 3 -23.43 15.75 8.63
CA VAL A 3 -23.62 14.28 8.75
C VAL A 3 -22.32 13.50 8.46
N LEU A 4 -21.63 13.83 7.37
CA LEU A 4 -20.36 13.19 7.00
C LEU A 4 -19.29 13.40 8.09
N MET A 5 -19.17 14.61 8.63
CA MET A 5 -18.22 14.88 9.71
C MET A 5 -18.54 14.11 10.99
N ALA A 6 -19.82 13.94 11.32
CA ALA A 6 -20.23 13.12 12.47
C ALA A 6 -19.88 11.63 12.26
N MET A 7 -20.14 11.09 11.07
CA MET A 7 -19.76 9.71 10.71
C MET A 7 -18.24 9.53 10.73
N LEU A 8 -17.49 10.48 10.16
CA LEU A 8 -16.03 10.46 10.16
C LEU A 8 -15.46 10.47 11.58
N LYS A 9 -15.98 11.34 12.45
CA LYS A 9 -15.58 11.41 13.86
C LYS A 9 -15.86 10.08 14.58
N MET A 10 -16.99 9.46 14.31
CA MET A 10 -17.35 8.17 14.89
C MET A 10 -16.35 7.08 14.47
N GLU A 11 -16.02 6.98 13.19
CA GLU A 11 -15.04 6.01 12.68
C GLU A 11 -13.63 6.26 13.26
N LEU A 12 -13.18 7.51 13.34
CA LEU A 12 -11.90 7.86 13.98
C LEU A 12 -11.84 7.45 15.45
N VAL A 13 -12.95 7.58 16.19
CA VAL A 13 -13.03 7.11 17.59
C VAL A 13 -12.90 5.58 17.66
N GLN A 14 -13.39 4.84 16.67
CA GLN A 14 -13.22 3.39 16.61
C GLN A 14 -11.75 3.00 16.39
N TYR A 15 -11.04 3.67 15.48
CA TYR A 15 -9.59 3.47 15.32
C TYR A 15 -8.84 3.78 16.62
N ARG A 16 -9.18 4.88 17.29
CA ARG A 16 -8.57 5.24 18.58
C ARG A 16 -8.78 4.18 19.66
N LYS A 17 -9.91 3.48 19.68
CA LYS A 17 -10.19 2.42 20.67
C LYS A 17 -9.68 1.04 20.26
N GLY A 18 -9.31 0.85 18.99
CA GLY A 18 -8.91 -0.45 18.46
C GLY A 18 -7.50 -0.83 18.90
N LEU A 19 -7.38 -1.64 19.95
CA LEU A 19 -6.10 -2.13 20.46
C LEU A 19 -5.22 -2.79 19.39
N ALA A 20 -5.82 -3.52 18.44
CA ALA A 20 -5.08 -4.15 17.35
C ALA A 20 -4.33 -3.14 16.46
N TYR A 21 -4.90 -1.95 16.24
CA TYR A 21 -4.24 -0.93 15.42
C TYR A 21 -3.04 -0.32 16.14
N TRP A 22 -3.20 -0.03 17.44
CA TRP A 22 -2.11 0.51 18.26
C TRP A 22 -1.04 -0.53 18.55
N GLY A 23 -1.42 -1.78 18.78
CA GLY A 23 -0.48 -2.90 18.95
C GLY A 23 0.35 -3.11 17.69
N PHE A 24 -0.27 -3.06 16.50
CA PHE A 24 0.47 -3.11 15.24
C PHE A 24 1.38 -1.90 15.07
N LEU A 25 0.89 -0.67 15.31
CA LEU A 25 1.71 0.54 15.21
C LEU A 25 2.92 0.47 16.16
N PHE A 26 2.70 0.02 17.40
CA PHE A 26 3.77 -0.16 18.39
C PHE A 26 4.78 -1.22 17.95
N ALA A 27 4.30 -2.38 17.50
CA ALA A 27 5.18 -3.45 17.00
C ALA A 27 5.96 -3.00 15.76
N PHE A 28 5.32 -2.26 14.85
CA PHE A 28 5.91 -1.71 13.64
C PHE A 28 7.01 -0.70 13.96
N SER A 29 6.73 0.29 14.82
CA SER A 29 7.75 1.25 15.26
C SER A 29 8.86 0.58 16.05
N THR A 30 8.55 -0.37 16.93
CA THR A 30 9.60 -1.11 17.64
C THR A 30 10.48 -1.89 16.66
N TYR A 31 9.89 -2.53 15.66
CA TYR A 31 10.62 -3.25 14.62
C TYR A 31 11.51 -2.31 13.80
N LEU A 32 10.98 -1.18 13.33
CA LEU A 32 11.75 -0.17 12.60
C LEU A 32 12.93 0.30 13.46
N TYR A 33 12.68 0.76 14.67
CA TYR A 33 13.72 1.22 15.58
C TYR A 33 14.83 0.17 15.81
N LEU A 34 14.48 -1.09 16.11
CA LEU A 34 15.45 -2.15 16.37
C LEU A 34 16.30 -2.46 15.12
N VAL A 35 15.65 -2.70 13.99
CA VAL A 35 16.35 -3.03 12.74
C VAL A 35 17.28 -1.87 12.30
N TYR A 36 16.82 -0.63 12.47
CA TYR A 36 17.60 0.55 12.11
C TYR A 36 18.71 0.92 13.09
N ILE A 37 18.77 0.34 14.28
CA ILE A 37 19.92 0.52 15.17
C ILE A 37 20.93 -0.60 14.95
N ASP A 38 20.46 -1.84 14.85
CA ASP A 38 21.32 -3.02 14.83
C ASP A 38 21.99 -3.23 13.47
N VAL A 39 21.27 -2.99 12.37
CA VAL A 39 21.74 -3.37 11.02
C VAL A 39 22.32 -2.19 10.25
N VAL A 40 22.04 -0.96 10.70
CA VAL A 40 22.38 0.25 9.93
C VAL A 40 23.87 0.48 9.75
N ASP A 41 24.67 0.10 10.73
CA ASP A 41 26.11 0.28 10.71
C ASP A 41 26.79 -0.73 9.75
N GLU A 42 26.11 -1.84 9.42
CA GLU A 42 26.63 -2.89 8.53
C GLU A 42 26.33 -2.63 7.05
N ILE A 43 25.12 -2.15 6.71
CA ILE A 43 24.67 -2.01 5.32
C ILE A 43 24.46 -0.55 4.87
N GLY A 44 24.46 0.40 5.81
CA GLY A 44 24.14 1.79 5.53
C GLY A 44 22.64 2.07 5.38
N ILE A 45 22.23 3.31 5.68
CA ILE A 45 20.81 3.69 5.78
C ILE A 45 20.08 3.60 4.44
N GLY A 46 20.75 3.93 3.33
CA GLY A 46 20.13 3.90 2.01
C GLY A 46 19.75 2.49 1.59
N GLN A 47 20.68 1.55 1.78
CA GLN A 47 20.42 0.14 1.53
C GLN A 47 19.36 -0.42 2.47
N LEU A 48 19.37 0.00 3.74
CA LEU A 48 18.35 -0.41 4.69
C LEU A 48 16.95 0.07 4.31
N LEU A 49 16.83 1.31 3.82
CA LEU A 49 15.54 1.83 3.36
C LEU A 49 15.04 1.09 2.11
N GLN A 50 15.92 0.68 1.19
CA GLN A 50 15.54 -0.12 0.03
C GLN A 50 15.23 -1.58 0.40
N SER A 51 15.99 -2.18 1.32
CA SER A 51 15.76 -3.54 1.82
C SER A 51 14.55 -3.64 2.77
N SER A 52 13.97 -2.50 3.14
CA SER A 52 12.71 -2.40 3.89
C SER A 52 11.47 -2.86 3.10
N ALA A 53 11.63 -3.56 1.97
CA ALA A 53 10.52 -4.18 1.25
C ALA A 53 9.55 -4.96 2.16
N TYR A 54 10.10 -5.64 3.18
CA TYR A 54 9.32 -6.35 4.22
C TYR A 54 8.42 -5.43 5.04
N VAL A 55 8.83 -4.18 5.29
CA VAL A 55 8.03 -3.15 5.97
C VAL A 55 6.79 -2.82 5.14
N GLY A 56 6.96 -2.58 3.84
CA GLY A 56 5.85 -2.36 2.90
C GLY A 56 4.91 -3.57 2.82
N MET A 57 5.45 -4.78 2.81
CA MET A 57 4.67 -6.03 2.82
C MET A 57 3.85 -6.20 4.10
N GLY A 58 4.46 -5.94 5.26
CA GLY A 58 3.78 -5.96 6.55
C GLY A 58 2.70 -4.89 6.66
N ALA A 59 2.97 -3.68 6.18
CA ALA A 59 1.98 -2.59 6.14
C ALA A 59 0.79 -2.93 5.24
N MET A 60 1.03 -3.53 4.05
CA MET A 60 -0.05 -4.04 3.19
C MET A 60 -0.87 -5.13 3.87
N PHE A 61 -0.21 -6.11 4.51
CA PHE A 61 -0.89 -7.19 5.21
C PHE A 61 -1.82 -6.64 6.30
N PHE A 62 -1.27 -5.79 7.17
CA PHE A 62 -2.04 -5.11 8.20
C PHE A 62 -3.17 -4.27 7.61
N GLY A 63 -2.92 -3.56 6.51
CA GLY A 63 -3.94 -2.83 5.77
C GLY A 63 -5.13 -3.72 5.44
N MET A 64 -4.89 -4.86 4.79
CA MET A 64 -5.97 -5.80 4.44
C MET A 64 -6.75 -6.29 5.68
N PHE A 65 -6.06 -6.71 6.74
CA PHE A 65 -6.72 -7.16 7.98
C PHE A 65 -7.50 -6.05 8.66
N ALA A 66 -6.96 -4.83 8.69
CA ALA A 66 -7.64 -3.65 9.21
C ALA A 66 -8.93 -3.35 8.44
N GLY A 67 -8.91 -3.50 7.11
CA GLY A 67 -10.07 -3.40 6.23
C GLY A 67 -11.13 -4.46 6.55
N ILE A 68 -10.74 -5.72 6.72
CA ILE A 68 -11.65 -6.82 7.12
C ILE A 68 -12.31 -6.49 8.46
N ILE A 69 -11.52 -6.12 9.48
CA ILE A 69 -12.02 -5.79 10.81
C ILE A 69 -13.02 -4.62 10.74
N ALA A 70 -12.72 -3.59 9.96
CA ALA A 70 -13.60 -2.44 9.77
C ALA A 70 -14.93 -2.82 9.09
N ALA A 71 -14.92 -3.78 8.16
CA ALA A 71 -16.13 -4.31 7.54
C ALA A 71 -16.95 -5.18 8.51
N GLN A 72 -16.30 -6.03 9.30
CA GLN A 72 -16.96 -6.94 10.26
C GLN A 72 -17.63 -6.21 11.43
N ARG A 73 -17.10 -5.05 11.85
CA ARG A 73 -17.67 -4.26 12.97
C ARG A 73 -19.13 -3.90 12.75
N GLU A 74 -19.52 -3.58 11.51
CA GLU A 74 -20.92 -3.28 11.20
C GLU A 74 -21.83 -4.50 11.32
N GLY A 75 -21.35 -5.65 10.84
CA GLY A 75 -22.12 -6.89 10.86
C GLY A 75 -22.32 -7.42 12.28
N LYS A 76 -21.29 -7.32 13.14
CA LYS A 76 -21.34 -7.82 14.52
C LYS A 76 -22.23 -7.00 15.45
N ALA A 77 -22.34 -5.69 15.22
CA ALA A 77 -23.08 -4.80 16.11
C ALA A 77 -24.57 -4.66 15.76
N GLN A 78 -25.07 -5.36 14.72
CA GLN A 78 -26.36 -5.05 14.05
C GLN A 78 -26.53 -3.56 13.68
N ALA A 79 -25.45 -2.78 13.78
CA ALA A 79 -25.45 -1.35 13.52
C ALA A 79 -25.79 -1.07 12.05
N GLN A 80 -25.63 -2.06 11.18
CA GLN A 80 -26.08 -1.99 9.81
C GLN A 80 -27.58 -1.68 9.69
N GLU A 81 -28.43 -2.23 10.57
CA GLU A 81 -29.86 -1.91 10.59
C GLU A 81 -30.10 -0.48 11.08
N LEU A 82 -29.45 -0.09 12.18
CA LEU A 82 -29.56 1.27 12.72
C LEU A 82 -29.11 2.33 11.70
N PHE A 83 -27.94 2.15 11.09
CA PHE A 83 -27.40 3.06 10.08
C PHE A 83 -28.22 3.05 8.79
N SER A 84 -28.87 1.94 8.45
CA SER A 84 -29.74 1.88 7.26
C SER A 84 -30.97 2.78 7.37
N THR A 85 -31.42 3.08 8.60
CA THR A 85 -32.53 4.03 8.84
C THR A 85 -32.10 5.49 8.73
N LEU A 86 -30.80 5.78 8.74
CA LEU A 86 -30.31 7.16 8.65
C LEU A 86 -30.37 7.67 7.20
N PRO A 87 -30.82 8.92 7.00
CA PRO A 87 -30.76 9.54 5.68
C PRO A 87 -29.30 9.62 5.21
N ARG A 88 -29.06 9.26 3.94
CA ARG A 88 -27.74 9.27 3.29
C ARG A 88 -26.75 8.24 3.86
N TYR A 89 -27.23 7.02 4.13
CA TYR A 89 -26.40 5.88 4.52
C TYR A 89 -25.14 5.67 3.66
N TYR A 90 -25.20 5.98 2.35
CA TYR A 90 -24.04 5.90 1.45
C TYR A 90 -22.83 6.73 1.89
N LEU A 91 -23.04 7.78 2.71
CA LEU A 91 -21.95 8.58 3.28
C LEU A 91 -21.14 7.84 4.34
N ASN A 92 -21.67 6.76 4.90
CA ASN A 92 -20.98 5.94 5.89
C ASN A 92 -19.79 5.19 5.27
N ASP A 93 -20.00 4.55 4.11
CA ASP A 93 -18.91 3.90 3.38
C ASP A 93 -17.82 4.92 2.98
N LEU A 94 -18.22 6.13 2.56
CA LEU A 94 -17.26 7.22 2.29
C LEU A 94 -16.50 7.66 3.55
N ALA A 95 -17.19 7.83 4.69
CA ALA A 95 -16.59 8.21 5.95
C ALA A 95 -15.54 7.19 6.41
N LYS A 96 -15.80 5.90 6.19
CA LYS A 96 -14.87 4.81 6.50
C LYS A 96 -13.60 4.90 5.67
N ILE A 97 -13.73 5.06 4.36
CA ILE A 97 -12.55 5.19 3.48
C ILE A 97 -11.76 6.44 3.85
N LEU A 98 -12.42 7.57 4.10
CA LEU A 98 -11.74 8.78 4.55
C LEU A 98 -11.03 8.58 5.90
N SER A 99 -11.67 7.92 6.87
CA SER A 99 -11.05 7.63 8.17
C SER A 99 -9.86 6.68 8.04
N TRP A 100 -9.93 5.70 7.14
CA TRP A 100 -8.84 4.79 6.82
C TRP A 100 -7.66 5.55 6.20
N LEU A 101 -7.92 6.43 5.22
CA LEU A 101 -6.88 7.26 4.60
C LEU A 101 -6.23 8.20 5.61
N LEU A 102 -7.01 8.79 6.53
CA LEU A 102 -6.47 9.61 7.62
C LEU A 102 -5.62 8.78 8.59
N PHE A 103 -6.03 7.54 8.89
CA PHE A 103 -5.26 6.63 9.71
C PHE A 103 -3.93 6.24 9.02
N CYS A 104 -3.96 5.92 7.72
CA CYS A 104 -2.73 5.67 6.95
C CYS A 104 -1.83 6.91 6.92
N ALA A 105 -2.38 8.11 6.75
CA ALA A 105 -1.61 9.35 6.78
C ALA A 105 -0.93 9.55 8.15
N PHE A 106 -1.65 9.31 9.25
CA PHE A 106 -1.09 9.35 10.59
C PHE A 106 0.02 8.31 10.80
N PHE A 107 -0.18 7.08 10.35
CA PHE A 107 0.81 6.01 10.39
C PHE A 107 2.09 6.40 9.64
N ILE A 108 1.95 6.95 8.44
CA ILE A 108 3.09 7.38 7.62
C ILE A 108 3.80 8.60 8.22
N LEU A 109 3.09 9.51 8.86
CA LEU A 109 3.72 10.62 9.58
C LEU A 109 4.61 10.10 10.72
N ILE A 110 4.17 9.09 11.47
CA ILE A 110 5.00 8.46 12.51
C ILE A 110 6.22 7.80 11.88
N ALA A 111 6.03 6.99 10.84
CA ALA A 111 7.12 6.31 10.15
C ALA A 111 8.16 7.31 9.57
N LEU A 112 7.71 8.43 9.01
CA LEU A 112 8.58 9.50 8.54
C LEU A 112 9.37 10.11 9.68
N VAL A 113 8.71 10.49 10.79
CA VAL A 113 9.40 11.07 11.96
C VAL A 113 10.46 10.11 12.50
N GLU A 114 10.14 8.81 12.57
CA GLU A 114 11.03 7.78 13.07
C GLU A 114 12.26 7.60 12.18
N VAL A 115 12.07 7.40 10.87
CA VAL A 115 13.18 7.27 9.92
C VAL A 115 14.04 8.54 9.89
N TRP A 116 13.42 9.72 9.96
CA TRP A 116 14.15 10.99 10.02
C TRP A 116 14.95 11.15 11.30
N PHE A 117 14.38 10.75 12.43
CA PHE A 117 15.06 10.77 13.72
C PHE A 117 16.30 9.87 13.68
N ILE A 118 16.21 8.69 13.08
CA ILE A 118 17.35 7.78 12.91
C ILE A 118 18.41 8.37 11.98
N ILE A 119 18.02 8.90 10.81
CA ILE A 119 18.92 9.56 9.85
C ILE A 119 19.70 10.70 10.52
N TYR A 120 19.02 11.45 11.40
CA TYR A 120 19.62 12.52 12.18
C TYR A 120 20.64 11.99 13.20
N LEU A 121 20.25 11.00 14.01
CA LEU A 121 21.12 10.40 15.03
C LEU A 121 22.39 9.77 14.44
N LYS A 122 22.28 9.13 13.28
CA LYS A 122 23.39 8.45 12.60
C LYS A 122 24.21 9.38 11.69
N GLN A 123 23.91 10.68 11.65
CA GLN A 123 24.62 11.69 10.85
C GLN A 123 24.78 11.29 9.37
N SER A 124 23.74 10.68 8.79
CA SER A 124 23.80 10.15 7.42
C SER A 124 23.84 11.25 6.36
N GLU A 125 24.53 10.98 5.25
CA GLU A 125 24.48 11.83 4.05
C GLU A 125 23.07 11.96 3.45
N LEU A 126 22.17 11.02 3.79
CA LEU A 126 20.75 11.05 3.38
C LEU A 126 19.96 12.24 3.93
N GLN A 127 20.51 13.00 4.87
CA GLN A 127 19.93 14.26 5.33
C GLN A 127 19.68 15.25 4.19
N VAL A 128 20.56 15.25 3.17
CA VAL A 128 20.42 16.15 2.00
C VAL A 128 19.27 15.71 1.09
N PHE A 129 18.88 14.43 1.13
CA PHE A 129 17.90 13.82 0.22
C PHE A 129 16.48 13.74 0.85
N PHE A 130 16.10 14.76 1.62
CA PHE A 130 14.85 14.77 2.38
C PHE A 130 13.60 14.42 1.57
N THR A 131 13.47 15.06 0.41
CA THR A 131 12.33 14.87 -0.47
C THR A 131 12.28 13.44 -1.03
N MET A 132 13.41 12.87 -1.43
CA MET A 132 13.46 11.52 -2.03
C MET A 132 13.10 10.44 -1.02
N VAL A 133 13.70 10.48 0.17
CA VAL A 133 13.40 9.55 1.27
C VAL A 133 11.92 9.62 1.66
N SER A 134 11.38 10.84 1.79
CA SER A 134 9.98 11.03 2.18
C SER A 134 9.01 10.53 1.10
N GLN A 135 9.30 10.81 -0.17
CA GLN A 135 8.51 10.29 -1.30
C GLN A 135 8.54 8.76 -1.35
N TYR A 136 9.71 8.16 -1.13
CA TYR A 136 9.88 6.72 -1.09
C TYR A 136 8.98 6.07 -0.03
N ILE A 137 9.01 6.55 1.22
CA ILE A 137 8.19 6.04 2.31
C ILE A 137 6.69 6.17 2.00
N VAL A 138 6.26 7.34 1.52
CA VAL A 138 4.85 7.57 1.14
C VAL A 138 4.42 6.60 0.03
N LEU A 139 5.28 6.41 -0.98
CA LEU A 139 4.96 5.64 -2.16
C LEU A 139 4.98 4.13 -1.92
N TYR A 140 5.95 3.61 -1.17
CA TYR A 140 6.14 2.17 -0.98
C TYR A 140 5.53 1.63 0.30
N TRP A 141 5.31 2.46 1.32
CA TRP A 141 4.65 2.02 2.56
C TRP A 141 3.21 2.54 2.61
N GLY A 142 3.00 3.84 2.35
CA GLY A 142 1.71 4.51 2.56
C GLY A 142 0.62 4.14 1.56
N LEU A 143 0.86 4.41 0.28
CA LEU A 143 -0.14 4.14 -0.77
C LEU A 143 -0.52 2.65 -0.88
N PRO A 144 0.42 1.69 -0.83
CA PRO A 144 0.09 0.27 -0.87
C PRO A 144 -0.72 -0.16 0.35
N MET A 145 -0.37 0.31 1.57
CA MET A 145 -1.16 0.06 2.78
C MET A 145 -2.60 0.59 2.63
N ALA A 146 -2.75 1.82 2.11
CA ALA A 146 -4.06 2.41 1.87
C ALA A 146 -4.90 1.55 0.92
N GLY A 147 -4.37 1.21 -0.26
CA GLY A 147 -5.07 0.37 -1.24
C GLY A 147 -5.38 -1.04 -0.70
N ALA A 148 -4.43 -1.66 0.01
CA ALA A 148 -4.62 -2.96 0.63
C ALA A 148 -5.76 -2.96 1.66
N GLY A 149 -5.90 -1.89 2.47
CA GLY A 149 -7.05 -1.78 3.37
C GLY A 149 -8.39 -1.63 2.67
N ILE A 150 -8.43 -0.96 1.52
CA ILE A 150 -9.64 -0.90 0.68
C ILE A 150 -9.97 -2.29 0.11
N ILE A 151 -8.97 -3.07 -0.32
CA ILE A 151 -9.16 -4.47 -0.75
C ILE A 151 -9.77 -5.29 0.38
N GLY A 152 -9.14 -5.30 1.57
CA GLY A 152 -9.63 -6.09 2.71
C GLY A 152 -11.07 -5.74 3.09
N TYR A 153 -11.38 -4.44 3.11
CA TYR A 153 -12.76 -3.96 3.33
C TYR A 153 -13.71 -4.46 2.24
N THR A 154 -13.31 -4.36 0.98
CA THR A 154 -14.12 -4.76 -0.19
C THR A 154 -14.42 -6.26 -0.19
N VAL A 155 -13.41 -7.10 0.06
CA VAL A 155 -13.57 -8.56 0.09
C VAL A 155 -14.56 -8.98 1.18
N GLU A 156 -14.36 -8.52 2.41
CA GLU A 156 -15.29 -8.85 3.52
C GLU A 156 -16.68 -8.28 3.25
N ARG A 157 -16.79 -7.14 2.57
CA ARG A 157 -18.10 -6.58 2.19
C ARG A 157 -18.83 -7.44 1.16
N MET A 158 -18.12 -8.08 0.22
CA MET A 158 -18.71 -8.99 -0.76
C MET A 158 -19.02 -10.36 -0.17
N PHE A 159 -18.20 -10.82 0.77
CA PHE A 159 -18.24 -12.17 1.34
C PHE A 159 -18.27 -12.14 2.88
N PRO A 160 -19.30 -11.52 3.49
CA PRO A 160 -19.32 -11.27 4.93
C PRO A 160 -19.34 -12.58 5.73
N GLY A 161 -18.46 -12.68 6.72
CA GLY A 161 -18.41 -13.79 7.67
C GLY A 161 -18.01 -15.15 7.08
N ARG A 162 -17.54 -15.20 5.82
CA ARG A 162 -17.10 -16.45 5.21
C ARG A 162 -15.69 -16.82 5.68
N TRP A 163 -15.50 -18.05 6.14
CA TRP A 163 -14.21 -18.53 6.64
C TRP A 163 -13.08 -18.42 5.60
N TRP A 164 -13.40 -18.53 4.32
CA TRP A 164 -12.44 -18.44 3.22
C TRP A 164 -12.00 -17.02 2.88
N THR A 165 -12.62 -15.98 3.46
CA THR A 165 -12.21 -14.58 3.24
C THR A 165 -10.75 -14.34 3.60
N ILE A 166 -10.27 -14.94 4.71
CA ILE A 166 -8.87 -14.81 5.16
C ILE A 166 -7.88 -15.43 4.14
N PRO A 167 -8.01 -16.72 3.75
CA PRO A 167 -7.10 -17.29 2.77
C PRO A 167 -7.19 -16.60 1.40
N PHE A 168 -8.36 -16.13 0.99
CA PHE A 168 -8.50 -15.36 -0.25
C PHE A 168 -7.75 -14.03 -0.20
N VAL A 169 -7.83 -13.30 0.92
CA VAL A 169 -7.05 -12.08 1.14
C VAL A 169 -5.56 -12.36 1.20
N ALA A 170 -5.14 -13.47 1.80
CA ALA A 170 -3.73 -13.88 1.79
C ALA A 170 -3.22 -14.14 0.36
N ILE A 171 -4.03 -14.78 -0.50
CA ILE A 171 -3.69 -14.96 -1.93
C ILE A 171 -3.54 -13.61 -2.62
N ILE A 172 -4.46 -12.67 -2.41
CA ILE A 172 -4.35 -11.33 -3.00
C ILE A 172 -3.08 -10.63 -2.50
N TRP A 173 -2.79 -10.72 -1.21
CA TRP A 173 -1.56 -10.18 -0.62
C TRP A 173 -0.31 -10.76 -1.29
N PHE A 174 -0.25 -12.08 -1.49
CA PHE A 174 0.85 -12.73 -2.23
C PHE A 174 0.98 -12.20 -3.66
N LEU A 175 -0.14 -11.96 -4.36
CA LEU A 175 -0.14 -11.49 -5.74
C LEU A 175 0.28 -10.02 -5.90
N ILE A 176 -0.02 -9.17 -4.91
CA ILE A 176 0.30 -7.73 -4.97
C ILE A 176 1.61 -7.38 -4.26
N THR A 177 2.29 -8.35 -3.65
CA THR A 177 3.59 -8.14 -3.00
C THR A 177 4.73 -8.64 -3.89
N PRO A 178 5.99 -8.32 -3.55
CA PRO A 178 7.15 -8.86 -4.25
C PRO A 178 7.24 -10.39 -4.28
N TYR A 179 6.48 -11.11 -3.43
CA TYR A 179 6.40 -12.57 -3.50
C TYR A 179 5.71 -13.10 -4.76
N ASN A 180 5.04 -12.24 -5.54
CA ASN A 180 4.42 -12.68 -6.79
C ASN A 180 5.44 -13.16 -7.84
N TYR A 181 6.72 -12.78 -7.73
CA TYR A 181 7.79 -13.25 -8.61
C TYR A 181 8.08 -14.74 -8.49
N ILE A 182 7.58 -15.43 -7.46
CA ILE A 182 7.61 -16.90 -7.39
C ILE A 182 6.87 -17.52 -8.60
N PHE A 183 5.93 -16.78 -9.20
CA PHE A 183 5.17 -17.20 -10.38
C PHE A 183 5.81 -16.77 -11.71
N GLU A 184 7.08 -16.32 -11.74
CA GLU A 184 7.75 -15.85 -12.96
C GLU A 184 7.79 -16.88 -14.10
N LYS A 185 7.73 -18.17 -13.76
CA LYS A 185 7.72 -19.27 -14.74
C LYS A 185 6.36 -19.45 -15.39
N GLN A 186 5.29 -18.98 -14.76
CA GLN A 186 3.90 -19.21 -15.19
C GLN A 186 3.22 -17.94 -15.70
N VAL A 187 3.62 -16.77 -15.20
CA VAL A 187 3.02 -15.47 -15.51
C VAL A 187 4.08 -14.56 -16.11
N PRO A 188 3.80 -13.85 -17.23
CA PRO A 188 4.79 -12.98 -17.83
C PRO A 188 5.24 -11.89 -16.84
N MET A 189 6.54 -11.59 -16.84
CA MET A 189 7.19 -10.69 -15.89
C MET A 189 6.54 -9.30 -15.83
N GLU A 190 6.03 -8.81 -16.95
CA GLU A 190 5.32 -7.54 -17.07
C GLU A 190 4.07 -7.48 -16.16
N TRP A 191 3.31 -8.57 -16.10
CA TRP A 191 2.10 -8.66 -15.28
C TRP A 191 2.44 -8.73 -13.79
N LEU A 192 3.47 -9.52 -13.45
CA LEU A 192 3.96 -9.61 -12.07
C LEU A 192 4.52 -8.26 -11.60
N ALA A 193 5.30 -7.59 -12.44
CA ALA A 193 5.83 -6.27 -12.16
C ALA A 193 4.71 -5.23 -12.04
N MET A 194 3.65 -5.29 -12.84
CA MET A 194 2.50 -4.39 -12.74
C MET A 194 1.71 -4.60 -11.44
N LEU A 195 1.49 -5.86 -11.04
CA LEU A 195 0.76 -6.21 -9.82
C LEU A 195 1.53 -5.90 -8.54
N ASN A 196 2.86 -6.03 -8.55
CA ASN A 196 3.70 -5.82 -7.38
C ASN A 196 3.63 -4.36 -6.87
N GLN A 197 3.04 -4.17 -5.69
CA GLN A 197 2.93 -2.87 -5.00
C GLN A 197 4.04 -2.64 -3.96
N GLY A 198 4.96 -3.57 -3.77
CA GLY A 198 6.18 -3.36 -2.98
C GLY A 198 7.36 -2.86 -3.82
N GLU A 199 8.56 -3.05 -3.26
CA GLU A 199 9.85 -2.83 -3.93
C GLU A 199 10.11 -3.90 -4.99
N ARG A 200 10.82 -3.57 -6.07
CA ARG A 200 11.08 -4.53 -7.16
C ARG A 200 12.16 -5.54 -6.77
N GLU A 201 13.21 -5.08 -6.09
CA GLU A 201 14.39 -5.87 -5.75
C GLU A 201 14.51 -6.01 -4.23
N ILE A 202 13.95 -7.09 -3.68
CA ILE A 202 14.06 -7.39 -2.24
C ILE A 202 15.53 -7.70 -1.84
N HIS A 203 16.30 -8.26 -2.79
CA HIS A 203 17.67 -8.71 -2.58
C HIS A 203 18.69 -7.94 -3.44
N GLY A 204 18.28 -6.82 -4.06
CA GLY A 204 19.17 -6.00 -4.87
C GLY A 204 20.25 -5.33 -4.02
N SER A 205 21.48 -5.29 -4.52
CA SER A 205 22.53 -4.45 -3.93
C SER A 205 22.17 -2.97 -4.13
N TYR A 206 22.25 -2.17 -3.06
CA TYR A 206 21.93 -0.75 -3.12
C TYR A 206 22.76 -0.02 -4.16
N ASN A 207 22.10 0.68 -5.07
CA ASN A 207 22.73 1.62 -5.97
C ASN A 207 22.50 3.04 -5.42
N GLY A 208 23.55 3.67 -4.89
CA GLY A 208 23.49 5.02 -4.31
C GLY A 208 22.93 6.11 -5.24
N PHE A 209 22.94 5.89 -6.56
CA PHE A 209 22.38 6.82 -7.53
C PHE A 209 20.89 6.56 -7.86
N ALA A 210 20.40 5.34 -7.68
CA ALA A 210 19.08 4.93 -8.19
C ALA A 210 18.11 4.40 -7.11
N GLY A 211 18.62 3.91 -5.98
CA GLY A 211 17.80 3.17 -5.00
C GLY A 211 16.72 3.98 -4.28
N LEU A 212 16.84 5.31 -4.24
CA LEU A 212 15.84 6.23 -3.68
C LEU A 212 15.13 7.08 -4.72
N ASN A 213 15.52 6.96 -6.00
CA ASN A 213 14.95 7.78 -7.05
C ASN A 213 13.59 7.23 -7.45
N VAL A 214 12.53 7.85 -6.92
CA VAL A 214 11.16 7.54 -7.28
C VAL A 214 10.82 8.26 -8.58
N THR A 215 10.63 7.51 -9.67
CA THR A 215 10.22 8.09 -10.95
C THR A 215 8.70 8.34 -10.97
N SER A 216 8.25 9.11 -11.95
CA SER A 216 6.82 9.36 -12.16
C SER A 216 6.04 8.07 -12.46
N ILE A 217 6.71 7.04 -13.00
CA ILE A 217 6.06 5.76 -13.36
C ILE A 217 5.61 5.03 -12.10
N GLU A 218 6.42 4.99 -11.04
CA GLU A 218 6.00 4.33 -9.81
C GLU A 218 4.85 5.10 -9.14
N TRP A 219 4.82 6.43 -9.24
CA TRP A 219 3.66 7.23 -8.81
C TRP A 219 2.38 6.85 -9.54
N TYR A 220 2.40 6.81 -10.87
CA TYR A 220 1.23 6.38 -11.66
C TYR A 220 0.82 4.95 -11.30
N LYS A 221 1.77 4.08 -10.98
CA LYS A 221 1.49 2.69 -10.59
C LYS A 221 0.78 2.58 -9.26
N LYS A 222 1.27 3.25 -8.22
CA LYS A 222 0.60 3.19 -6.90
C LYS A 222 -0.72 3.94 -6.90
N LEU A 223 -0.83 5.06 -7.62
CA LEU A 223 -2.09 5.78 -7.78
C LEU A 223 -3.11 4.99 -8.59
N GLY A 224 -2.69 4.37 -9.70
CA GLY A 224 -3.50 3.47 -10.50
C GLY A 224 -4.01 2.29 -9.69
N PHE A 225 -3.16 1.69 -8.85
CA PHE A 225 -3.56 0.66 -7.90
C PHE A 225 -4.58 1.19 -6.87
N LEU A 226 -4.36 2.36 -6.28
CA LEU A 226 -5.32 2.95 -5.34
C LEU A 226 -6.68 3.20 -6.00
N PHE A 227 -6.71 3.77 -7.22
CA PHE A 227 -7.94 3.98 -7.98
C PHE A 227 -8.62 2.68 -8.36
N PHE A 228 -7.85 1.66 -8.71
CA PHE A 228 -8.37 0.32 -8.98
C PHE A 228 -9.08 -0.25 -7.76
N THR A 229 -8.46 -0.21 -6.58
CA THR A 229 -9.08 -0.72 -5.34
C THR A 229 -10.33 0.08 -4.95
N ALA A 230 -10.34 1.41 -5.15
CA ALA A 230 -11.53 2.24 -4.98
C ALA A 230 -12.65 1.86 -5.97
N SER A 231 -12.31 1.54 -7.23
CA SER A 231 -13.28 1.06 -8.21
C SER A 231 -13.91 -0.28 -7.81
N LEU A 232 -13.10 -1.21 -7.27
CA LEU A 232 -13.59 -2.50 -6.77
C LEU A 232 -14.57 -2.32 -5.62
N LEU A 233 -14.27 -1.40 -4.70
CA LEU A 233 -15.20 -1.06 -3.63
C LEU A 233 -16.52 -0.50 -4.18
N LEU A 234 -16.47 0.45 -5.10
CA LEU A 234 -17.68 1.03 -5.69
C LEU A 234 -18.51 -0.01 -6.44
N LEU A 235 -17.85 -0.95 -7.13
CA LEU A 235 -18.51 -2.09 -7.76
C LEU A 235 -19.16 -3.01 -6.71
N ALA A 236 -18.44 -3.37 -5.64
CA ALA A 236 -18.98 -4.17 -4.56
C ALA A 236 -20.20 -3.51 -3.90
N LEU A 237 -20.14 -2.18 -3.72
CA LEU A 237 -21.28 -1.42 -3.26
C LEU A 237 -22.43 -1.52 -4.26
N LEU A 238 -22.22 -1.31 -5.56
CA LEU A 238 -23.26 -1.41 -6.60
C LEU A 238 -23.93 -2.79 -6.65
N LEU A 239 -23.14 -3.86 -6.57
CA LEU A 239 -23.63 -5.23 -6.70
C LEU A 239 -24.41 -5.71 -5.48
N ARG A 240 -24.09 -5.22 -4.28
CA ARG A 240 -24.71 -5.73 -3.04
C ARG A 240 -26.09 -5.10 -2.81
N PRO A 241 -27.19 -5.87 -2.81
CA PRO A 241 -28.54 -5.37 -2.52
C PRO A 241 -28.72 -5.22 -1.01
N LEU A 242 -28.04 -4.25 -0.39
CA LEU A 242 -28.17 -3.98 1.04
C LEU A 242 -29.44 -3.17 1.39
N HIS A 243 -30.03 -2.49 0.40
CA HIS A 243 -31.26 -1.72 0.56
C HIS A 243 -31.84 -1.35 -0.81
N GLN A 244 -33.11 -0.92 -0.86
CA GLN A 244 -33.66 -0.23 -2.03
C GLN A 244 -33.02 1.16 -2.15
N ARG A 245 -31.76 1.20 -2.60
CA ARG A 245 -31.08 2.47 -2.91
C ARG A 245 -31.92 3.26 -3.89
N THR A 246 -32.01 4.56 -3.65
CA THR A 246 -32.70 5.46 -4.56
C THR A 246 -32.02 5.41 -5.94
N LYS A 247 -32.79 5.67 -7.00
CA LYS A 247 -32.26 5.73 -8.38
C LYS A 247 -31.07 6.72 -8.47
N ARG A 248 -31.16 7.84 -7.75
CA ARG A 248 -30.11 8.86 -7.69
C ARG A 248 -28.82 8.35 -7.05
N GLU A 249 -28.89 7.61 -5.94
CA GLU A 249 -27.71 7.02 -5.29
C GLU A 249 -27.02 5.99 -6.20
N LYS A 250 -27.80 5.15 -6.89
CA LYS A 250 -27.24 4.19 -7.86
C LYS A 250 -26.52 4.90 -9.00
N GLN A 251 -27.10 6.00 -9.51
CA GLN A 251 -26.46 6.81 -10.55
C GLN A 251 -25.17 7.46 -10.06
N VAL A 252 -25.14 8.02 -8.84
CA VAL A 252 -23.93 8.61 -8.26
C VAL A 252 -22.83 7.55 -8.07
N LEU A 253 -23.17 6.36 -7.57
CA LEU A 253 -22.22 5.26 -7.41
C LEU A 253 -21.70 4.76 -8.76
N ALA A 254 -22.57 4.62 -9.76
CA ALA A 254 -22.18 4.21 -11.11
C ALA A 254 -21.27 5.24 -11.79
N ALA A 255 -21.62 6.53 -11.70
CA ALA A 255 -20.78 7.61 -12.22
C ALA A 255 -19.41 7.66 -11.52
N SER A 256 -19.40 7.48 -10.19
CA SER A 256 -18.14 7.41 -9.42
C SER A 256 -17.31 6.19 -9.85
N PHE A 257 -17.94 5.02 -10.00
CA PHE A 257 -17.27 3.81 -10.47
C PHE A 257 -16.62 4.03 -11.84
N SER A 258 -17.39 4.55 -12.80
CA SER A 258 -16.87 4.86 -14.14
C SER A 258 -15.71 5.85 -14.09
N LEU A 259 -15.79 6.89 -13.26
CA LEU A 259 -14.69 7.84 -13.07
C LEU A 259 -13.43 7.14 -12.56
N PHE A 260 -13.53 6.33 -11.50
CA PHE A 260 -12.35 5.62 -10.96
C PHE A 260 -11.79 4.58 -11.94
N VAL A 261 -12.62 3.93 -12.75
CA VAL A 261 -12.16 3.05 -13.84
C VAL A 261 -11.39 3.85 -14.90
N ILE A 262 -11.88 5.02 -15.30
CA ILE A 262 -11.18 5.90 -16.26
C ILE A 262 -9.85 6.38 -15.67
N LEU A 263 -9.82 6.80 -14.40
CA LEU A 263 -8.59 7.22 -13.72
C LEU A 263 -7.58 6.08 -13.62
N THR A 264 -8.06 4.86 -13.34
CA THR A 264 -7.24 3.64 -13.32
C THR A 264 -6.64 3.38 -14.70
N GLY A 265 -7.47 3.37 -15.75
CA GLY A 265 -7.04 3.19 -17.13
C GLY A 265 -6.05 4.27 -17.58
N GLY A 266 -6.31 5.53 -17.27
CA GLY A 266 -5.42 6.65 -17.56
C GLY A 266 -4.06 6.50 -16.88
N ALA A 267 -4.04 6.11 -15.60
CA ALA A 267 -2.79 5.86 -14.88
C ALA A 267 -1.96 4.73 -15.52
N PHE A 268 -2.61 3.65 -15.98
CA PHE A 268 -1.93 2.54 -16.66
C PHE A 268 -1.54 2.82 -18.11
N ILE A 269 -2.29 3.64 -18.85
CA ILE A 269 -1.95 4.06 -20.22
C ILE A 269 -0.75 5.02 -20.22
N ILE A 270 -0.67 5.90 -19.23
CA ILE A 270 0.44 6.86 -19.10
C ILE A 270 1.74 6.17 -18.70
N MET A 271 1.69 4.96 -18.11
CA MET A 271 2.89 4.14 -17.98
C MET A 271 3.34 3.80 -19.41
N PRO A 272 4.43 4.41 -19.92
CA PRO A 272 4.92 3.96 -21.20
C PRO A 272 5.27 2.49 -21.07
N ALA A 273 5.20 1.74 -22.17
CA ALA A 273 5.89 0.47 -22.31
C ALA A 273 7.40 0.75 -22.22
N HIS A 274 7.87 1.12 -21.03
CA HIS A 274 9.22 1.62 -20.84
C HIS A 274 10.13 0.40 -20.96
N PRO A 275 11.13 0.41 -21.84
CA PRO A 275 12.08 -0.71 -21.99
C PRO A 275 12.90 -1.01 -20.72
N LEU A 276 12.72 -0.25 -19.62
CA LEU A 276 13.25 -0.58 -18.29
C LEU A 276 12.50 -1.75 -17.62
N TYR A 277 11.34 -2.15 -18.14
CA TYR A 277 10.74 -3.46 -17.83
C TYR A 277 11.42 -4.62 -18.58
N ALA A 278 12.24 -4.33 -19.60
CA ALA A 278 13.09 -5.28 -20.30
C ALA A 278 14.53 -5.35 -19.74
N PHE A 279 14.78 -4.80 -18.54
CA PHE A 279 15.96 -5.20 -17.78
C PHE A 279 15.75 -6.65 -17.35
N HIS A 280 16.30 -7.57 -18.14
CA HIS A 280 16.61 -8.91 -17.67
C HIS A 280 17.34 -8.77 -16.33
N PRO A 281 16.99 -9.56 -15.31
CA PRO A 281 17.87 -9.69 -14.17
C PRO A 281 19.24 -10.00 -14.76
N VAL A 282 20.22 -9.14 -14.49
CA VAL A 282 21.61 -9.53 -14.67
C VAL A 282 21.74 -10.72 -13.76
N HIS A 283 21.57 -11.92 -14.30
CA HIS A 283 22.01 -13.12 -13.63
C HIS A 283 23.45 -12.80 -13.30
N SER A 284 23.74 -12.65 -12.01
CA SER A 284 25.05 -12.85 -11.46
C SER A 284 25.42 -14.32 -11.69
N SER A 285 25.54 -14.71 -12.96
CA SER A 285 26.46 -15.75 -13.35
C SER A 285 27.78 -15.29 -12.77
N GLY A 286 28.24 -16.02 -11.76
CA GLY A 286 29.54 -15.82 -11.14
C GLY A 286 30.64 -16.02 -12.16
N THR A 287 30.83 -15.03 -13.03
CA THR A 287 32.11 -14.80 -13.68
C THR A 287 32.99 -14.24 -12.58
N ASN A 288 33.77 -15.14 -12.00
CA ASN A 288 34.97 -14.83 -11.25
C ASN A 288 35.60 -13.54 -11.78
N PHE A 289 35.60 -12.49 -10.96
CA PHE A 289 36.53 -11.38 -11.13
C PHE A 289 37.93 -11.94 -10.90
N SER A 290 38.51 -12.58 -11.91
CA SER A 290 39.95 -12.73 -12.03
C SER A 290 40.51 -11.32 -12.23
N GLY A 291 41.29 -10.85 -11.27
CA GLY A 291 41.84 -9.51 -11.20
C GLY A 291 42.92 -9.23 -12.25
N GLU A 292 42.53 -9.01 -13.50
CA GLU A 292 43.46 -8.56 -14.57
C GLU A 292 43.02 -7.26 -15.28
N GLY A 293 41.98 -6.57 -14.80
CA GLY A 293 41.40 -5.41 -15.51
C GLY A 293 41.70 -4.01 -14.95
N LEU A 294 42.59 -3.84 -13.96
CA LEU A 294 42.80 -2.56 -13.25
C LEU A 294 44.11 -1.82 -13.62
N LEU A 295 44.56 -1.94 -14.87
CA LEU A 295 45.70 -1.16 -15.38
C LEU A 295 45.42 -0.63 -16.79
N GLN A 296 44.41 0.23 -16.96
CA GLN A 296 44.35 1.00 -18.21
C GLN A 296 43.53 2.29 -18.18
N TYR A 297 43.61 3.10 -17.12
CA TYR A 297 43.31 4.54 -17.23
C TYR A 297 44.27 5.37 -16.37
N ARG A 298 45.47 5.58 -16.90
CA ARG A 298 46.33 6.73 -16.64
C ARG A 298 46.61 7.38 -17.99
N VAL A 299 45.94 8.50 -18.29
CA VAL A 299 46.48 9.73 -18.87
C VAL A 299 45.57 10.86 -18.41
#